data_AF-A0AB39FLF5-F1
#
_entry.id   AF-A0AB39FLF5-F1
#
_cell.length_a   1.000
_cell.length_b   1.000
_cell.length_c   1.000
_cell.angle_alpha   90.00
_cell.angle_beta   90.00
_cell.angle_gamma   90.00
#
_symmetry.space_group_name_H-M   'P 1'
#
loop_
_entity.id
_entity.type
_entity.pdbx_description
1 polymer ?
#
loop_
_entity_poly.entity_id
_entity_poly.type
_entity_poly.pdbx_seq_one_letter_code
_entity_poly.pdbx_strand_id
1 'polypeptide(L)'
;MKHDADRRRTEHVRSLERQQIQQSQEALKDHAFYNRLGLEMPESTAAADTFLISIYCERWTQDDLDRGQFSQGEAVIEREAVDANELQRIAQDHGMDSPSASDPRHTPYLWFSSSTPREDREYFEQGVHKYYSLHIHEADGHRPQPADWQRIADLISVRFDHPLQPQGPAHETEGPELCP
;
A
#
# COMPACT_ATOMS: atom_id res chain seq x y z
N MET A 1 20.48 -1.62 -26.72
CA MET A 1 19.54 -2.22 -25.74
C MET A 1 19.05 -1.26 -24.65
N LYS A 2 19.83 -0.30 -24.13
CA LYS A 2 19.35 0.66 -23.11
C LYS A 2 18.29 1.67 -23.61
N HIS A 3 18.35 2.05 -24.89
CA HIS A 3 17.43 3.04 -25.50
C HIS A 3 15.96 2.57 -25.62
N ASP A 4 15.70 1.26 -25.75
CA ASP A 4 14.33 0.75 -25.89
C ASP A 4 13.58 0.70 -24.54
N ALA A 5 14.31 0.48 -23.44
CA ALA A 5 13.73 0.46 -22.09
C ALA A 5 13.29 1.87 -21.65
N ASP A 6 14.10 2.89 -21.92
CA ASP A 6 13.77 4.29 -21.60
C ASP A 6 12.62 4.82 -22.45
N ARG A 7 12.56 4.41 -23.73
CA ARG A 7 11.43 4.74 -24.61
C ARG A 7 10.12 4.15 -24.11
N ARG A 8 10.10 2.87 -23.72
CA ARG A 8 8.90 2.20 -23.18
C ARG A 8 8.46 2.81 -21.85
N ARG A 9 9.38 3.18 -20.96
CA ARG A 9 9.06 3.90 -19.71
C ARG A 9 8.42 5.26 -20.00
N THR A 10 8.98 6.02 -20.95
CA THR A 10 8.46 7.35 -21.30
C THR A 10 7.08 7.26 -21.95
N GLU A 11 6.84 6.24 -22.78
CA GLU A 11 5.53 5.97 -23.39
C GLU A 11 4.50 5.55 -22.33
N HIS A 12 4.89 4.76 -21.33
CA HIS A 12 4.01 4.36 -20.22
C HIS A 12 3.64 5.53 -19.30
N VAL A 13 4.60 6.41 -18.97
CA VAL A 13 4.32 7.63 -18.19
C VAL A 13 3.36 8.55 -18.94
N ARG A 14 3.59 8.77 -20.24
CA ARG A 14 2.68 9.58 -21.07
C ARG A 14 1.29 8.96 -21.22
N SER A 15 1.20 7.63 -21.22
CA SER A 15 -0.10 6.94 -21.24
C SER A 15 -0.87 7.13 -19.94
N LEU A 16 -0.17 7.02 -18.80
CA LEU A 16 -0.74 7.28 -17.47
C LEU A 16 -1.19 8.75 -17.32
N GLU A 17 -0.35 9.71 -17.72
CA GLU A 17 -0.71 11.14 -17.71
C GLU A 17 -1.94 11.40 -18.58
N ARG A 18 -2.02 10.78 -19.77
CA ARG A 18 -3.21 10.91 -20.64
C ARG A 18 -4.46 10.31 -20.03
N GLN A 19 -4.36 9.15 -19.38
CA GLN A 19 -5.49 8.55 -18.66
C GLN A 19 -5.93 9.43 -17.48
N GLN A 20 -4.99 9.99 -16.73
CA GLN A 20 -5.28 10.85 -15.59
C GLN A 20 -5.90 12.19 -16.01
N ILE A 21 -5.42 12.77 -17.12
CA ILE A 21 -6.02 13.97 -17.74
C ILE A 21 -7.42 13.65 -18.29
N GLN A 22 -7.62 12.47 -18.87
CA GLN A 22 -8.93 12.05 -19.38
C GLN A 22 -9.93 11.85 -18.23
N GLN A 23 -9.54 11.15 -17.16
CA GLN A 23 -10.35 10.93 -15.97
C GLN A 23 -10.69 12.24 -15.26
N SER A 24 -9.72 13.16 -15.10
CA SER A 24 -10.00 14.48 -14.52
C SER A 24 -10.91 15.34 -15.40
N GLN A 25 -10.80 15.25 -16.72
CA GLN A 25 -11.74 15.93 -17.63
C GLN A 25 -13.15 15.34 -17.59
N GLU A 26 -13.28 14.02 -17.45
CA GLU A 26 -14.57 13.34 -17.28
C GLU A 26 -15.22 13.73 -15.94
N ALA A 27 -14.46 13.72 -14.84
CA ALA A 27 -14.94 14.19 -13.53
C ALA A 27 -15.39 15.66 -13.56
N LEU A 28 -14.66 16.53 -14.25
CA LEU A 28 -15.02 17.94 -14.42
C LEU A 28 -16.30 18.12 -15.27
N LYS A 29 -16.50 17.29 -16.30
CA LYS A 29 -17.70 17.30 -17.14
C LYS A 29 -18.93 16.84 -16.37
N ASP A 30 -18.78 15.80 -15.56
CA ASP A 30 -19.86 15.27 -14.74
C ASP A 30 -20.25 16.28 -13.66
N HIS A 31 -19.28 16.90 -12.98
CA HIS A 31 -19.54 17.96 -12.00
C HIS A 31 -20.28 19.16 -12.62
N ALA A 32 -19.92 19.57 -13.85
CA ALA A 32 -20.62 20.63 -14.57
C ALA A 32 -22.05 20.22 -15.00
N PHE A 33 -22.26 18.94 -15.30
CA PHE A 33 -23.56 18.37 -15.67
C PHE A 33 -24.54 18.39 -14.49
N TYR A 34 -24.14 17.89 -13.31
CA TYR A 34 -25.00 17.87 -12.11
C TYR A 34 -25.33 19.29 -11.63
N ASN A 35 -24.33 20.18 -11.60
CA ASN A 35 -24.55 21.58 -11.25
C ASN A 35 -25.53 22.29 -12.20
N ARG A 36 -25.48 22.00 -13.51
CA ARG A 36 -26.42 22.58 -14.49
C ARG A 36 -27.86 22.12 -14.25
N LEU A 37 -28.05 20.90 -13.78
CA LEU A 37 -29.36 20.33 -13.47
C LEU A 37 -29.88 20.74 -12.08
N GLY A 38 -29.09 21.50 -11.30
CA GLY A 38 -29.43 21.83 -9.91
C GLY A 38 -29.49 20.60 -9.01
N LEU A 39 -28.82 19.52 -9.42
CA LEU A 39 -28.74 18.27 -8.68
C LEU A 39 -27.43 18.25 -7.91
N GLU A 40 -27.48 17.74 -6.68
CA GLU A 40 -26.27 17.36 -5.99
C GLU A 40 -25.62 16.20 -6.74
N MET A 41 -24.30 16.27 -6.88
CA MET A 41 -23.54 15.17 -7.46
C MET A 41 -23.83 13.92 -6.63
N PRO A 42 -24.24 12.79 -7.23
CA PRO A 42 -24.37 11.55 -6.48
C PRO A 42 -23.00 11.27 -5.87
N GLU A 43 -22.96 10.99 -4.55
CA GLU A 43 -21.74 10.47 -3.93
C GLU A 43 -21.23 9.34 -4.83
N SER A 44 -19.96 9.44 -5.22
CA SER A 44 -19.35 8.50 -6.15
C SER A 44 -19.65 7.09 -5.67
N THR A 45 -20.46 6.36 -6.44
CA THR A 45 -20.75 4.94 -6.23
C THR A 45 -19.65 4.06 -6.82
N ALA A 46 -18.47 4.62 -7.09
CA ALA A 46 -17.27 3.80 -7.07
C ALA A 46 -17.26 3.14 -5.68
N ALA A 47 -17.40 1.81 -5.63
CA ALA A 47 -17.43 1.06 -4.39
C ALA A 47 -16.35 1.64 -3.47
N ALA A 48 -16.75 2.19 -2.32
CA ALA A 48 -15.82 2.83 -1.42
C ALA A 48 -14.79 1.76 -1.02
N ASP A 49 -13.55 1.97 -1.47
CA ASP A 49 -12.44 1.07 -1.20
C ASP A 49 -12.39 0.79 0.31
N THR A 50 -12.73 -0.44 0.71
CA THR A 50 -12.91 -0.82 2.12
C THR A 50 -11.83 -1.83 2.50
N PHE A 51 -11.14 -1.59 3.60
CA PHE A 51 -10.00 -2.39 4.03
C PHE A 51 -10.23 -2.92 5.43
N LEU A 52 -9.95 -4.20 5.65
CA LEU A 52 -9.91 -4.79 6.99
C LEU A 52 -8.47 -4.81 7.47
N ILE A 53 -8.14 -4.06 8.52
CA ILE A 53 -6.76 -3.82 8.93
C ILE A 53 -6.47 -4.19 10.39
N SER A 54 -5.20 -4.43 10.68
CA SER A 54 -4.67 -4.46 12.05
C SER A 54 -3.37 -3.66 12.13
N ILE A 55 -3.13 -2.99 13.25
CA ILE A 55 -1.86 -2.34 13.55
C ILE A 55 -1.28 -2.91 14.82
N TYR A 56 -0.01 -3.28 14.75
CA TYR A 56 0.78 -3.75 15.86
C TYR A 56 1.87 -2.71 16.17
N CYS A 57 2.12 -2.49 17.45
CA CYS A 57 3.19 -1.62 17.96
C CYS A 57 4.19 -2.48 18.72
N GLU A 58 5.43 -2.48 18.27
CA GLU A 58 6.55 -3.08 18.98
C GLU A 58 7.26 -2.01 19.79
N ARG A 59 7.42 -2.26 21.08
CA ARG A 59 8.10 -1.36 22.01
C ARG A 59 9.46 -1.96 22.35
N TRP A 60 10.48 -1.17 22.09
CA TRP A 60 11.88 -1.55 22.26
C TRP A 60 12.52 -0.64 23.29
N THR A 61 12.87 -1.18 24.45
CA THR A 61 13.73 -0.52 25.43
C THR A 61 15.20 -0.62 25.01
N GLN A 62 16.08 0.12 25.68
CA GLN A 62 17.51 0.01 25.41
C GLN A 62 18.05 -1.43 25.58
N ASP A 63 17.55 -2.17 26.58
CA ASP A 63 17.95 -3.56 26.81
C ASP A 63 17.44 -4.50 25.69
N ASP A 64 16.26 -4.23 25.12
CA ASP A 64 15.75 -4.96 23.96
C ASP A 64 16.60 -4.73 22.71
N LEU A 65 17.01 -3.47 22.49
CA LEU A 65 17.90 -3.09 21.38
C LEU A 65 19.27 -3.78 21.52
N ASP A 66 19.82 -3.80 22.73
CA ASP A 66 21.12 -4.45 23.02
C ASP A 66 21.05 -5.97 22.79
N ARG A 67 19.88 -6.58 23.01
CA ARG A 67 19.62 -8.02 22.77
C ARG A 67 19.19 -8.32 21.33
N GLY A 68 18.76 -7.33 20.57
CA GLY A 68 18.20 -7.49 19.24
C GLY A 68 16.83 -8.19 19.22
N GLN A 69 16.08 -8.16 20.33
CA GLN A 69 14.76 -8.77 20.43
C GLN A 69 13.85 -7.92 21.31
N PHE A 70 12.65 -7.57 20.82
CA PHE A 70 11.64 -6.89 21.63
C PHE A 70 10.99 -7.84 22.63
N SER A 71 10.69 -7.32 23.81
CA SER A 71 9.98 -8.04 24.87
C SER A 71 8.49 -7.70 24.96
N GLN A 72 8.06 -6.57 24.36
CA GLN A 72 6.68 -6.09 24.45
C GLN A 72 6.13 -5.63 23.09
N GLY A 73 5.00 -6.21 22.70
CA GLY A 73 4.20 -5.77 21.56
C GLY A 73 2.72 -5.64 21.94
N GLU A 74 2.03 -4.70 21.32
CA GLU A 74 0.60 -4.46 21.53
C GLU A 74 -0.16 -4.31 20.21
N ALA A 75 -1.40 -4.78 20.16
CA ALA A 75 -2.31 -4.48 19.06
C ALA A 75 -2.95 -3.10 19.31
N VAL A 76 -2.67 -2.15 18.43
CA VAL A 76 -3.24 -0.80 18.49
C VAL A 76 -4.61 -0.77 17.82
N ILE A 77 -4.73 -1.47 16.69
CA ILE A 77 -5.98 -1.68 15.95
C ILE A 77 -6.07 -3.16 15.63
N GLU A 78 -7.22 -3.78 15.86
CA GLU A 78 -7.43 -5.20 15.59
C GLU A 78 -8.67 -5.42 14.72
N ARG A 79 -8.44 -5.86 13.47
CA ARG A 79 -9.48 -6.25 12.51
C ARG A 79 -10.57 -5.19 12.35
N GLU A 80 -10.14 -3.96 12.14
CA GLU A 80 -11.04 -2.83 11.94
C GLU A 80 -11.26 -2.57 10.45
N ALA A 81 -12.52 -2.36 10.06
CA ALA A 81 -12.89 -2.01 8.70
C ALA A 81 -12.80 -0.49 8.52
N VAL A 82 -11.98 -0.04 7.58
CA VAL A 82 -11.71 1.37 7.30
C VAL A 82 -11.86 1.65 5.81
N ASP A 83 -12.20 2.89 5.46
CA ASP A 83 -12.18 3.33 4.06
C ASP A 83 -10.76 3.77 3.63
N ALA A 84 -10.60 4.10 2.34
CA ALA A 84 -9.32 4.56 1.80
C ALA A 84 -8.76 5.82 2.46
N ASN A 85 -9.61 6.79 2.81
CA ASN A 85 -9.16 8.05 3.42
C ASN A 85 -8.64 7.78 4.84
N GLU A 86 -9.38 6.96 5.58
CA GLU A 86 -9.01 6.57 6.93
C GLU A 86 -7.76 5.70 6.94
N LEU A 87 -7.62 4.76 6.00
CA LEU A 87 -6.40 3.98 5.83
C LEU A 87 -5.18 4.88 5.56
N GLN A 88 -5.32 5.88 4.69
CA GLN A 88 -4.25 6.82 4.41
C GLN A 88 -3.87 7.64 5.65
N ARG A 89 -4.86 8.13 6.40
CA ARG A 89 -4.64 8.89 7.64
C ARG A 89 -3.92 8.04 8.68
N ILE A 90 -4.39 6.82 8.91
CA ILE A 90 -3.80 5.85 9.82
C ILE A 90 -2.35 5.53 9.43
N ALA A 91 -2.08 5.29 8.14
CA ALA A 91 -0.73 5.01 7.67
C ALA A 91 0.23 6.18 7.94
N GLN A 92 -0.23 7.41 7.76
CA GLN A 92 0.53 8.62 8.09
C GLN A 92 0.74 8.79 9.60
N ASP A 93 -0.32 8.64 10.40
CA ASP A 93 -0.28 8.80 11.87
C ASP A 93 0.68 7.80 12.54
N HIS A 94 0.86 6.62 11.93
CA HIS A 94 1.75 5.57 12.39
C HIS A 94 3.08 5.47 11.62
N GLY A 95 3.34 6.37 10.66
CA GLY A 95 4.63 6.47 9.97
C GLY A 95 4.95 5.26 9.08
N MET A 96 3.95 4.68 8.42
CA MET A 96 4.16 3.60 7.45
C MET A 96 4.98 4.11 6.26
N ASP A 97 6.16 3.56 6.04
CA ASP A 97 7.08 4.03 5.00
C ASP A 97 7.70 2.90 4.15
N SER A 98 7.55 1.65 4.59
CA SER A 98 8.22 0.51 3.99
C SER A 98 7.30 -0.71 3.89
N PRO A 99 7.36 -1.48 2.79
CA PRO A 99 6.77 -2.80 2.76
C PRO A 99 7.57 -3.77 3.64
N SER A 100 6.88 -4.57 4.45
CA SER A 100 7.54 -5.52 5.35
C SER A 100 8.20 -6.70 4.60
N ALA A 101 7.73 -7.00 3.39
CA ALA A 101 8.29 -8.03 2.51
C ALA A 101 8.79 -7.44 1.19
N SER A 102 9.96 -7.91 0.75
CA SER A 102 10.58 -7.45 -0.51
C SER A 102 9.85 -7.95 -1.76
N ASP A 103 9.13 -9.07 -1.67
CA ASP A 103 8.31 -9.59 -2.77
C ASP A 103 6.97 -10.11 -2.25
N PRO A 104 5.89 -9.31 -2.36
CA PRO A 104 4.58 -9.72 -1.90
C PRO A 104 4.02 -10.91 -2.69
N ARG A 105 4.55 -11.25 -3.87
CA ARG A 105 4.13 -12.43 -4.66
C ARG A 105 4.37 -13.75 -3.93
N HIS A 106 5.30 -13.76 -2.98
CA HIS A 106 5.67 -14.95 -2.22
C HIS A 106 5.09 -14.94 -0.79
N THR A 107 4.41 -13.86 -0.39
CA THR A 107 3.81 -13.74 0.93
C THR A 107 2.30 -13.57 0.80
N PRO A 108 1.49 -14.48 1.37
CA PRO A 108 0.02 -14.38 1.27
C PRO A 108 -0.58 -13.25 2.11
N TYR A 109 0.27 -12.44 2.75
CA TYR A 109 -0.09 -11.37 3.67
C TYR A 109 0.50 -10.05 3.18
N LEU A 110 -0.29 -8.98 3.23
CA LEU A 110 0.16 -7.63 2.85
C LEU A 110 0.47 -6.83 4.11
N TRP A 111 1.77 -6.59 4.34
CA TRP A 111 2.28 -5.90 5.52
C TRP A 111 3.10 -4.67 5.13
N PHE A 112 2.89 -3.60 5.88
CA PHE A 112 3.68 -2.38 5.86
C PHE A 112 4.23 -2.12 7.27
N SER A 113 5.36 -1.44 7.35
CA SER A 113 6.02 -1.14 8.62
C SER A 113 6.61 0.27 8.61
N SER A 114 6.79 0.84 9.78
CA SER A 114 7.62 2.02 9.99
C SER A 114 9.09 1.63 10.10
N SER A 115 9.97 2.21 9.28
CA SER A 115 11.42 1.95 9.32
C SER A 115 12.13 2.70 10.45
N THR A 116 11.55 3.80 10.91
CA THR A 116 12.08 4.63 12.00
C THR A 116 11.17 4.58 13.22
N PRO A 117 11.74 4.66 14.44
CA PRO A 117 10.93 4.71 15.65
C PRO A 117 10.14 6.02 15.72
N ARG A 118 8.98 5.98 16.35
CA ARG A 118 8.20 7.20 16.61
C ARG A 118 8.92 8.12 17.61
N GLU A 119 9.22 9.34 17.17
CA GLU A 119 9.85 10.38 17.99
C GLU A 119 8.84 11.12 18.88
N ASP A 120 8.21 10.40 19.81
CA ASP A 120 7.31 10.99 20.80
C ASP A 120 8.03 11.29 22.14
N ARG A 121 7.26 11.79 23.12
CA ARG A 121 7.81 12.11 24.45
C ARG A 121 8.51 10.92 25.10
N GLU A 122 7.99 9.71 24.91
CA GLU A 122 8.53 8.49 25.53
C GLU A 122 9.87 8.09 24.89
N TYR A 123 10.01 8.30 23.59
CA TYR A 123 11.29 8.18 22.90
C TYR A 123 12.35 9.10 23.50
N PHE A 124 12.05 10.39 23.68
CA PHE A 124 13.04 11.36 24.18
C PHE A 124 13.30 11.27 25.69
N GLU A 125 12.30 10.95 26.50
CA GLU A 125 12.45 10.91 27.97
C GLU A 125 12.93 9.55 28.49
N GLN A 126 12.53 8.46 27.83
CA GLN A 126 12.77 7.09 28.32
C GLN A 126 13.63 6.25 27.37
N GLY A 127 13.94 6.77 26.17
CA GLY A 127 14.70 6.02 25.16
C GLY A 127 13.94 4.82 24.61
N VAL A 128 12.59 4.85 24.65
CA VAL A 128 11.77 3.74 24.13
C VAL A 128 11.50 3.95 22.65
N HIS A 129 11.90 2.99 21.84
CA HIS A 129 11.68 2.99 20.40
C HIS A 129 10.37 2.26 20.08
N LYS A 130 9.45 2.91 19.37
CA LYS A 130 8.18 2.31 18.92
C LYS A 130 8.18 2.13 17.42
N TYR A 131 8.00 0.90 16.97
CA TYR A 131 7.83 0.57 15.57
C TYR A 131 6.42 0.05 15.34
N TYR A 132 5.79 0.47 14.25
CA TYR A 132 4.45 0.07 13.90
C TYR A 132 4.47 -0.85 12.68
N SER A 133 3.56 -1.83 12.68
CA SER A 133 3.32 -2.72 11.56
C SER A 133 1.83 -2.74 11.22
N LEU A 134 1.50 -2.42 9.98
CA LEU A 134 0.16 -2.45 9.42
C LEU A 134 -0.03 -3.73 8.62
N HIS A 135 -1.07 -4.50 8.95
CA HIS A 135 -1.49 -5.68 8.21
C HIS A 135 -2.85 -5.43 7.54
N ILE A 136 -2.91 -5.65 6.23
CA ILE A 136 -4.17 -5.63 5.47
C ILE A 136 -4.67 -7.07 5.35
N HIS A 137 -5.76 -7.39 6.05
CA HIS A 137 -6.39 -8.71 5.99
C HIS A 137 -7.26 -8.88 4.74
N GLU A 138 -8.01 -7.83 4.41
CA GLU A 138 -8.96 -7.80 3.30
C GLU A 138 -8.95 -6.44 2.63
N ALA A 139 -9.15 -6.44 1.31
CA ALA A 139 -9.44 -5.27 0.50
C ALA A 139 -10.74 -5.58 -0.26
N ASP A 140 -11.73 -4.70 -0.17
CA ASP A 140 -13.03 -4.82 -0.85
C ASP A 140 -13.76 -6.16 -0.58
N GLY A 141 -13.61 -6.66 0.65
CA GLY A 141 -14.22 -7.91 1.12
C GLY A 141 -13.54 -9.18 0.60
N HIS A 142 -12.39 -9.08 -0.04
CA HIS A 142 -11.58 -10.23 -0.45
C HIS A 142 -10.15 -10.15 0.09
N ARG A 143 -9.47 -11.29 0.10
CA ARG A 143 -8.03 -11.33 0.43
C ARG A 143 -7.25 -10.47 -0.58
N PRO A 144 -6.27 -9.65 -0.14
CA PRO A 144 -5.48 -8.81 -1.04
C PRO A 144 -4.82 -9.63 -2.15
N GLN A 145 -5.03 -9.20 -3.40
CA GLN A 145 -4.44 -9.76 -4.59
C GLN A 145 -3.28 -8.87 -5.08
N PRO A 146 -2.44 -9.36 -6.01
CA PRO A 146 -1.33 -8.57 -6.55
C PRO A 146 -1.72 -7.19 -7.10
N ALA A 147 -2.92 -7.05 -7.65
CA ALA A 147 -3.44 -5.76 -8.13
C ALA A 147 -3.72 -4.77 -6.99
N ASP A 148 -4.14 -5.26 -5.82
CA ASP A 148 -4.40 -4.41 -4.65
C ASP A 148 -3.12 -3.89 -4.03
N TRP A 149 -2.01 -4.62 -4.15
CA TRP A 149 -0.77 -4.27 -3.47
C TRP A 149 -0.20 -2.94 -3.94
N GLN A 150 -0.11 -2.74 -5.27
CA GLN A 150 0.36 -1.48 -5.82
C GLN A 150 -0.63 -0.35 -5.51
N ARG A 151 -1.94 -0.62 -5.64
CA ARG A 151 -2.99 0.36 -5.31
C ARG A 151 -2.90 0.84 -3.86
N ILE A 152 -2.81 -0.09 -2.91
CA ILE A 152 -2.73 0.22 -1.48
C ILE A 152 -1.41 0.92 -1.16
N ALA A 153 -0.29 0.45 -1.71
CA ALA A 153 1.01 1.10 -1.51
C ALA A 153 1.01 2.53 -2.04
N ASP A 154 0.43 2.77 -3.22
CA ASP A 154 0.26 4.11 -3.79
C ASP A 154 -0.64 4.98 -2.89
N LEU A 155 -1.75 4.42 -2.38
CA LEU A 155 -2.68 5.10 -1.48
C LEU A 155 -1.99 5.59 -0.20
N ILE A 156 -1.16 4.75 0.43
CA ILE A 156 -0.42 5.09 1.64
C ILE A 156 0.96 5.71 1.36
N SER A 157 1.28 5.99 0.09
CA SER A 157 2.55 6.58 -0.36
C SER A 157 3.81 5.78 -0.02
N VAL A 158 3.70 4.46 0.11
CA VAL A 158 4.83 3.54 0.30
C VAL A 158 5.38 3.10 -1.06
N ARG A 159 6.69 3.14 -1.24
CA ARG A 159 7.34 2.67 -2.47
C ARG A 159 7.92 1.28 -2.26
N PHE A 160 7.61 0.36 -3.17
CA PHE A 160 8.41 -0.85 -3.33
C PHE A 160 9.72 -0.51 -4.03
N ASP A 161 10.83 -1.11 -3.59
CA ASP A 161 12.15 -0.97 -4.25
C ASP A 161 12.09 -1.38 -5.73
N HIS A 162 11.14 -2.25 -6.08
CA HIS A 162 10.79 -2.60 -7.45
C HIS A 162 9.27 -2.50 -7.61
N PRO A 163 8.74 -1.68 -8.56
CA PRO A 163 7.31 -1.65 -8.84
C PRO A 163 6.82 -3.06 -9.16
N LEU A 164 5.70 -3.46 -8.55
CA LEU A 164 5.10 -4.78 -8.75
C LEU A 164 4.54 -4.83 -10.17
N GLN A 165 5.33 -5.31 -11.13
CA GLN A 165 4.84 -5.42 -12.51
C GLN A 165 3.69 -6.44 -12.55
N PRO A 166 2.52 -6.07 -13.11
CA PRO A 166 1.47 -7.04 -13.39
C PRO A 166 2.02 -8.06 -14.39
N GLN A 167 2.16 -9.31 -13.95
CA GLN A 167 2.62 -10.39 -14.82
C GLN A 167 1.53 -10.64 -15.86
N GLY A 168 1.90 -10.51 -17.15
CA GLY A 168 1.18 -11.17 -18.23
C GLY A 168 1.14 -12.70 -18.03
N PRO A 169 0.35 -13.43 -18.84
CA PRO A 169 0.03 -14.83 -18.57
C PRO A 169 1.29 -15.66 -18.36
N ALA A 170 1.24 -16.49 -17.31
CA ALA A 170 2.30 -17.35 -16.84
C ALA A 170 2.98 -18.07 -18.01
N HIS A 171 4.29 -17.89 -18.14
CA HIS A 171 5.09 -18.78 -18.97
C HIS A 171 4.97 -20.18 -18.37
N GLU A 172 4.23 -21.03 -19.09
CA GLU A 172 4.28 -22.49 -18.95
C GLU A 172 5.75 -22.90 -18.93
N THR A 173 6.19 -23.43 -17.80
CA THR A 173 7.51 -24.00 -17.67
C THR A 173 7.44 -25.36 -18.37
N GLU A 174 7.80 -25.39 -19.64
CA GLU A 174 8.16 -26.62 -20.36
C GLU A 174 9.21 -27.36 -19.53
N GLY A 175 8.83 -28.54 -19.02
CA GLY A 175 9.72 -29.41 -18.27
C GLY A 175 10.86 -29.94 -19.15
N PRO A 176 12.00 -30.35 -18.56
CA PRO A 176 13.11 -30.86 -19.33
C PRO A 176 12.74 -32.20 -19.98
N GLU A 177 12.70 -32.20 -21.32
CA GLU A 177 12.69 -33.40 -22.17
C GLU A 177 13.81 -34.35 -21.76
N LEU A 178 13.43 -35.53 -21.23
CA LEU A 178 14.33 -36.66 -21.03
C LEU A 178 14.69 -37.24 -22.41
N CYS A 179 15.92 -37.01 -22.87
CA CYS A 179 16.44 -37.68 -24.06
C CYS A 179 16.74 -39.17 -23.76
N PRO A 180 16.39 -40.10 -24.68
CA PRO A 180 16.73 -41.52 -24.58
C PRO A 180 18.21 -41.83 -24.89
#